data_AF-A0A2H0W3W7-F1
#
_entry.id   AF-A0A2H0W3W7-F1
#
_cell.length_a   1.000
_cell.length_b   1.000
_cell.length_c   1.000
_cell.angle_alpha   90.00
_cell.angle_beta   90.00
_cell.angle_gamma   90.00
#
_symmetry.space_group_name_H-M   'P 1'
#
loop_
_entity.id
_entity.type
_entity.pdbx_description
1 polymer ?
#
loop_
_entity_poly.entity_id
_entity_poly.type
_entity_poly.pdbx_seq_one_letter_code
_entity_poly.pdbx_strand_id
1 'polypeptide(L)'
;MKNFILSLFIITTAFVLLAPLDASAATTKVSADDLFGRLVLQVENGNKLWYINPKTKERWYLHNDDDINNLIQEVGITPTVDEFSQLATHARYTTPKVLLTKYAGRIIISPEDKNKTFFLNKADGILYGIGDYNYFYNQIGKVIAARINDSLLRQLKMNTTESYDPTFYGIAYAKYDGENITSANKYSQSVLPLASLSKVMTAMVFLDSEFDWDEEVTITQDEIDYPCTLQLCGTTSEIDLRVGDRIKIKDLWVGMLAASSNQSAYILANHSGTSTESFVKNMNKKAKELGLKKTKFIEMSGLSADNVSTAEEFAKIAKTAFADLRIADATGSTNYTFNVIQSNGTTRSVTVNNRNYSLLAMGPRASKSGYLVEAQRNAVIEKNGEIIIAMHCYSLDQRNSIISNLINAGSLALAN
;
A
#
# COMPACT_ATOMS: atom_id res chain seq x y z
N MET A 1 -18.08 -76.40 -57.82
CA MET A 1 -16.85 -77.13 -57.41
C MET A 1 -15.72 -76.13 -57.27
N LYS A 2 -15.08 -76.11 -56.08
CA LYS A 2 -13.83 -75.43 -55.68
C LYS A 2 -13.91 -73.91 -55.51
N ASN A 3 -13.54 -73.27 -54.39
CA ASN A 3 -13.04 -73.70 -53.08
C ASN A 3 -13.40 -72.62 -52.06
N PHE A 4 -13.83 -73.02 -50.87
CA PHE A 4 -14.07 -72.19 -49.68
C PHE A 4 -12.75 -72.03 -48.93
N ILE A 5 -12.27 -70.81 -48.67
CA ILE A 5 -11.22 -70.57 -47.66
C ILE A 5 -11.60 -69.37 -46.78
N LEU A 6 -11.79 -69.74 -45.51
CA LEU A 6 -11.92 -69.03 -44.25
C LEU A 6 -11.36 -67.59 -44.17
N SER A 7 -12.22 -66.67 -43.75
CA SER A 7 -11.87 -65.33 -43.27
C SER A 7 -11.29 -65.40 -41.84
N LEU A 8 -10.08 -64.89 -41.62
CA LEU A 8 -9.54 -64.59 -40.30
C LEU A 8 -9.12 -63.11 -40.28
N PHE A 9 -9.95 -62.25 -39.69
CA PHE A 9 -9.62 -60.84 -39.47
C PHE A 9 -8.67 -60.75 -38.27
N ILE A 10 -7.40 -60.45 -38.51
CA ILE A 10 -6.46 -60.01 -37.49
C ILE A 10 -6.54 -58.48 -37.42
N ILE A 11 -7.12 -57.96 -36.34
CA ILE A 11 -7.06 -56.54 -36.00
C ILE A 11 -5.63 -56.25 -35.54
N THR A 12 -4.87 -55.51 -36.35
CA THR A 12 -3.62 -54.86 -35.91
C THR A 12 -3.86 -53.36 -35.87
N THR A 13 -4.08 -52.84 -34.66
CA THR A 13 -4.11 -51.40 -34.38
C THR A 13 -2.70 -50.84 -34.50
N ALA A 14 -2.44 -50.10 -35.58
CA ALA A 14 -1.22 -49.32 -35.72
C ALA A 14 -1.29 -48.11 -34.76
N PHE A 15 -0.50 -48.16 -33.70
CA PHE A 15 -0.19 -47.01 -32.87
C PHE A 15 0.69 -46.06 -33.68
N VAL A 16 0.13 -44.97 -34.20
CA VAL A 16 0.91 -43.84 -34.71
C VAL A 16 1.44 -43.10 -33.48
N LEU A 17 2.73 -43.25 -33.19
CA LEU A 17 3.45 -42.35 -32.30
C LEU A 17 3.42 -40.95 -32.92
N LEU A 18 2.50 -40.11 -32.45
CA LEU A 18 2.62 -38.66 -32.58
C LEU A 18 3.78 -38.24 -31.69
N ALA A 19 4.95 -38.03 -32.29
CA ALA A 19 6.00 -37.25 -31.65
C ALA A 19 5.40 -35.86 -31.31
N PRO A 20 5.57 -35.35 -30.08
CA PRO A 20 5.14 -33.99 -29.78
C PRO A 20 5.92 -33.04 -30.71
N LEU A 21 5.20 -32.21 -31.45
CA LEU A 21 5.79 -31.03 -32.08
C LEU A 21 6.36 -30.16 -30.95
N ASP A 22 7.68 -30.15 -30.79
CA ASP A 22 8.38 -29.11 -30.05
C ASP A 22 8.24 -27.79 -30.82
N ALA A 23 7.10 -27.14 -30.65
CA ALA A 23 6.94 -25.73 -30.95
C ALA A 23 7.63 -24.93 -29.83
N SER A 24 8.96 -24.93 -29.82
CA SER A 24 9.73 -23.86 -29.21
C SER A 24 9.51 -22.60 -30.05
N ALA A 25 8.37 -21.95 -29.87
CA ALA A 25 8.24 -20.53 -30.20
C ALA A 25 9.32 -19.83 -29.37
N ALA A 26 10.34 -19.28 -30.05
CA ALA A 26 11.27 -18.37 -29.43
C ALA A 26 10.45 -17.21 -28.87
N THR A 27 10.11 -17.28 -27.59
CA THR A 27 9.54 -16.15 -26.86
C THR A 27 10.65 -15.12 -26.83
N THR A 28 10.53 -14.11 -27.69
CA THR A 28 11.40 -12.93 -27.61
C THR A 28 11.24 -12.39 -26.20
N LYS A 29 12.27 -12.61 -25.39
CA LYS A 29 12.24 -12.26 -23.97
C LYS A 29 12.20 -10.73 -23.92
N VAL A 30 11.02 -10.18 -23.66
CA VAL A 30 10.81 -8.73 -23.54
C VAL A 30 11.80 -8.20 -22.51
N SER A 31 12.66 -7.27 -22.94
CA SER A 31 13.67 -6.63 -22.09
C SER A 31 13.11 -5.37 -21.45
N ALA A 32 13.79 -4.85 -20.43
CA ALA A 32 13.40 -3.59 -19.78
C ALA A 32 13.38 -2.42 -20.77
N ASP A 33 14.29 -2.42 -21.76
CA ASP A 33 14.39 -1.37 -22.78
C ASP A 33 13.18 -1.34 -23.73
N ASP A 34 12.55 -2.50 -23.97
CA ASP A 34 11.35 -2.61 -24.81
C ASP A 34 10.13 -1.92 -24.20
N LEU A 35 10.17 -1.68 -22.89
CA LEU A 35 9.09 -1.09 -22.09
C LEU A 35 9.09 0.44 -22.11
N PHE A 36 10.17 1.09 -22.53
CA PHE A 36 10.25 2.56 -22.56
C PHE A 36 9.15 3.18 -23.45
N GLY A 37 8.36 4.06 -22.83
CA GLY A 37 7.21 4.71 -23.46
C GLY A 37 5.96 3.83 -23.50
N ARG A 38 5.87 2.79 -22.66
CA ARG A 38 4.68 1.95 -22.55
C ARG A 38 4.00 2.13 -21.20
N LEU A 39 2.70 1.87 -21.21
CA LEU A 39 1.98 1.45 -20.02
C LEU A 39 2.24 -0.03 -19.76
N VAL A 40 2.38 -0.38 -18.49
CA VAL A 40 2.73 -1.72 -18.05
C VAL A 40 1.83 -2.14 -16.91
N LEU A 41 1.28 -3.36 -16.98
CA LEU A 41 0.48 -3.97 -15.93
C LEU A 41 1.31 -5.06 -15.24
N GLN A 42 1.64 -4.84 -13.98
CA GLN A 42 2.29 -5.80 -13.10
C GLN A 42 1.27 -6.87 -12.70
N VAL A 43 1.37 -8.06 -13.28
CA VAL A 43 0.36 -9.12 -13.06
C VAL A 43 0.46 -9.79 -11.69
N GLU A 44 1.64 -9.72 -11.08
CA GLU A 44 1.88 -10.15 -9.70
C GLU A 44 1.42 -9.03 -8.75
N ASN A 45 0.98 -9.38 -7.53
CA ASN A 45 0.60 -8.39 -6.50
C ASN A 45 -0.52 -7.40 -6.89
N GLY A 46 -1.56 -7.86 -7.60
CA GLY A 46 -2.83 -7.12 -7.72
C GLY A 46 -3.00 -6.24 -8.96
N ASN A 47 -2.35 -6.57 -10.09
CA ASN A 47 -2.53 -5.87 -11.37
C ASN A 47 -2.23 -4.37 -11.31
N LYS A 48 -1.06 -4.00 -10.78
CA LYS A 48 -0.65 -2.59 -10.62
C LYS A 48 -0.26 -1.96 -11.95
N LEU A 49 -0.68 -0.73 -12.21
CA LEU A 49 -0.42 -0.03 -13.46
C LEU A 49 0.79 0.90 -13.34
N TRP A 50 1.60 0.93 -14.40
CA TRP A 50 2.85 1.68 -14.43
C TRP A 50 3.01 2.43 -15.74
N TYR A 51 3.57 3.63 -15.66
CA TYR A 51 4.10 4.35 -16.81
C TYR A 51 5.62 4.25 -16.83
N ILE A 52 6.20 3.83 -17.96
CA ILE A 52 7.65 3.73 -18.11
C ILE A 52 8.15 4.93 -18.91
N ASN A 53 8.77 5.88 -18.22
CA ASN A 53 9.21 7.13 -18.82
C ASN A 53 10.32 6.88 -19.86
N PRO A 54 10.08 7.19 -21.14
CA PRO A 54 11.05 6.94 -22.22
C PRO A 54 12.27 7.87 -22.19
N LYS A 55 12.23 8.97 -21.42
CA LYS A 55 13.34 9.91 -21.27
C LYS A 55 14.20 9.55 -20.06
N THR A 56 13.60 9.37 -18.89
CA THR A 56 14.36 9.10 -17.64
C THR A 56 14.63 7.61 -17.43
N LYS A 57 13.95 6.73 -18.19
CA LYS A 57 13.96 5.26 -18.03
C LYS A 57 13.41 4.78 -16.70
N GLU A 58 12.73 5.66 -15.97
CA GLU A 58 12.11 5.34 -14.68
C GLU A 58 10.69 4.84 -14.85
N ARG A 59 10.25 3.96 -13.95
CA ARG A 59 8.86 3.54 -13.81
C ARG A 59 8.15 4.41 -12.78
N TRP A 60 6.92 4.77 -13.10
CA TRP A 60 6.02 5.58 -12.29
C TRP A 60 4.81 4.72 -11.95
N TYR A 61 4.55 4.52 -10.67
CA TYR A 61 3.36 3.81 -10.23
C TYR A 61 2.14 4.71 -10.39
N LEU A 62 1.05 4.17 -10.92
CA LEU A 62 -0.22 4.88 -11.08
C LEU A 62 -1.28 4.10 -10.29
N HIS A 63 -1.75 4.65 -9.18
CA HIS A 63 -2.75 4.02 -8.31
C HIS A 63 -3.96 4.89 -7.99
N ASN A 64 -3.89 6.20 -8.25
CA ASN A 64 -5.00 7.13 -8.05
C ASN A 64 -4.95 8.31 -9.03
N ASP A 65 -5.90 9.25 -8.87
CA ASP A 65 -6.00 10.47 -9.69
C ASP A 65 -4.80 11.41 -9.49
N ASP A 66 -4.25 11.48 -8.28
CA ASP A 66 -3.09 12.33 -7.98
C ASP A 66 -1.84 11.86 -8.75
N ASP A 67 -1.62 10.55 -8.90
CA ASP A 67 -0.50 10.03 -9.69
C ASP A 67 -0.65 10.37 -11.17
N ILE A 68 -1.88 10.30 -11.70
CA ILE A 68 -2.19 10.69 -13.08
C ILE A 68 -1.95 12.19 -13.27
N ASN A 69 -2.42 13.01 -12.35
CA ASN A 69 -2.22 14.47 -12.38
C ASN A 69 -0.75 14.84 -12.27
N ASN A 70 -0.01 14.23 -11.34
CA ASN A 70 1.43 14.44 -11.18
C ASN A 70 2.19 13.99 -12.44
N LEU A 71 1.83 12.84 -13.02
CA LEU A 71 2.40 12.38 -14.28
C LEU A 71 2.17 13.41 -15.40
N ILE A 72 0.95 13.91 -15.57
CA ILE A 72 0.62 14.94 -16.56
C ILE A 72 1.45 16.21 -16.34
N GLN A 73 1.56 16.67 -15.09
CA GLN A 73 2.31 17.90 -14.75
C GLN A 73 3.82 17.74 -15.03
N GLU A 74 4.38 16.59 -14.70
CA GLU A 74 5.83 16.35 -14.78
C GLU A 74 6.31 16.00 -16.20
N VAL A 75 5.52 15.25 -16.97
CA VAL A 75 5.97 14.72 -18.28
C VAL A 75 5.08 15.11 -19.46
N GLY A 76 4.00 15.85 -19.22
CA GLY A 76 3.08 16.33 -20.24
C GLY A 76 3.76 17.25 -21.24
N ILE A 77 3.45 17.06 -22.52
CA ILE A 77 3.96 17.88 -23.62
C ILE A 77 2.81 18.36 -24.49
N THR A 78 2.90 19.60 -24.97
CA THR A 78 1.90 20.20 -25.87
C THR A 78 2.48 20.30 -27.29
N PRO A 79 2.02 19.48 -28.25
CA PRO A 79 2.35 19.64 -29.67
C PRO A 79 1.79 20.96 -30.24
N THR A 80 2.26 21.34 -31.42
CA THR A 80 1.58 22.40 -32.19
C THR A 80 0.18 21.94 -32.63
N VAL A 81 -0.72 22.87 -32.95
CA VAL A 81 -2.07 22.56 -33.46
C VAL A 81 -2.01 21.66 -34.70
N ASP A 82 -1.10 21.96 -35.64
CA ASP A 82 -0.92 21.18 -36.86
C ASP A 82 -0.41 19.75 -36.57
N GLU A 83 0.53 19.59 -35.65
CA GLU A 83 1.01 18.27 -35.25
C GLU A 83 -0.07 17.47 -34.51
N PHE A 84 -0.84 18.13 -33.63
CA PHE A 84 -1.88 17.49 -32.84
C PHE A 84 -3.01 16.95 -33.73
N SER A 85 -3.43 17.73 -34.74
CA SER A 85 -4.49 17.32 -35.69
C SER A 85 -4.14 16.07 -36.53
N GLN A 86 -2.85 15.72 -36.62
CA GLN A 86 -2.36 14.55 -37.34
C GLN A 86 -2.21 13.30 -36.46
N LEU A 87 -2.44 13.39 -35.14
CA LEU A 87 -2.39 12.25 -34.24
C LEU A 87 -3.69 11.43 -34.36
N ALA A 88 -3.55 10.13 -34.63
CA ALA A 88 -4.69 9.24 -34.83
C ALA A 88 -5.38 8.92 -33.49
N THR A 89 -6.69 9.08 -33.41
CA THR A 89 -7.51 8.71 -32.25
C THR A 89 -8.27 7.39 -32.44
N HIS A 90 -8.13 6.75 -33.60
CA HIS A 90 -8.79 5.48 -33.92
C HIS A 90 -7.91 4.65 -34.85
N ALA A 91 -7.94 3.31 -34.68
CA ALA A 91 -7.17 2.34 -35.46
C ALA A 91 -7.37 2.35 -36.99
N ARG A 92 -8.35 3.10 -37.51
CA ARG A 92 -8.56 3.27 -38.96
C ARG A 92 -7.60 4.30 -39.56
N TYR A 93 -7.00 5.13 -38.72
CA TYR A 93 -6.05 6.17 -39.10
C TYR A 93 -4.67 5.83 -38.54
N THR A 94 -3.62 6.40 -39.14
CA THR A 94 -2.25 6.13 -38.72
C THR A 94 -1.56 7.43 -38.38
N THR A 95 -1.03 7.52 -37.15
CA THR A 95 -0.17 8.64 -36.76
C THR A 95 1.12 8.61 -37.61
N PRO A 96 1.49 9.73 -38.27
CA PRO A 96 2.70 9.79 -39.10
C PRO A 96 3.96 9.35 -38.34
N LYS A 97 4.87 8.64 -39.03
CA LYS A 97 6.10 8.10 -38.43
C LYS A 97 6.96 9.16 -37.73
N VAL A 98 7.05 10.36 -38.32
CA VAL A 98 7.79 11.50 -37.74
C VAL A 98 7.20 11.91 -36.38
N LEU A 99 5.88 11.94 -36.28
CA LEU A 99 5.18 12.26 -35.03
C LEU A 99 5.29 11.11 -34.03
N LEU A 100 5.24 9.85 -34.47
CA LEU A 100 5.52 8.70 -33.59
C LEU A 100 6.94 8.75 -33.02
N THR A 101 7.95 9.08 -33.82
CA THR A 101 9.33 9.24 -33.33
C THR A 101 9.42 10.34 -32.27
N LYS A 102 8.65 11.42 -32.42
CA LYS A 102 8.65 12.57 -31.51
C LYS A 102 7.87 12.30 -30.22
N TYR A 103 6.71 11.65 -30.33
CA TYR A 103 5.67 11.67 -29.31
C TYR A 103 5.25 10.30 -28.77
N ALA A 104 5.65 9.18 -29.39
CA ALA A 104 5.23 7.87 -28.91
C ALA A 104 5.63 7.63 -27.45
N GLY A 105 4.69 7.10 -26.68
CA GLY A 105 4.82 6.84 -25.26
C GLY A 105 4.85 8.08 -24.38
N ARG A 106 4.45 9.24 -24.88
CA ARG A 106 4.38 10.50 -24.12
C ARG A 106 2.94 10.81 -23.72
N ILE A 107 2.83 11.64 -22.68
CA ILE A 107 1.58 12.28 -22.27
C ILE A 107 1.42 13.57 -23.08
N ILE A 108 0.35 13.64 -23.86
CA ILE A 108 0.06 14.73 -24.79
C ILE A 108 -1.03 15.61 -24.16
N ILE A 109 -0.75 16.90 -23.99
CA ILE A 109 -1.72 17.90 -23.58
C ILE A 109 -2.21 18.61 -24.85
N SER A 110 -3.53 18.70 -25.03
CA SER A 110 -4.09 19.39 -26.19
C SER A 110 -3.64 20.86 -26.23
N PRO A 111 -3.21 21.38 -27.39
CA PRO A 111 -2.88 22.80 -27.55
C PRO A 111 -4.10 23.71 -27.48
N GLU A 112 -5.30 23.18 -27.72
CA GLU A 112 -6.55 23.94 -27.77
C GLU A 112 -7.29 23.94 -26.42
N ASP A 113 -7.15 22.86 -25.65
CA ASP A 113 -7.79 22.69 -24.35
C ASP A 113 -6.84 21.97 -23.39
N LYS A 114 -6.22 22.73 -22.49
CA LYS A 114 -5.20 22.20 -21.57
C LYS A 114 -5.77 21.17 -20.56
N ASN A 115 -7.09 21.08 -20.41
CA ASN A 115 -7.72 20.07 -19.56
C ASN A 115 -7.88 18.73 -20.28
N LYS A 116 -7.68 18.68 -21.61
CA LYS A 116 -7.72 17.43 -22.38
C LYS A 116 -6.31 16.88 -22.55
N THR A 117 -6.08 15.74 -21.93
CA THR A 117 -4.80 15.04 -21.95
C THR A 117 -4.95 13.64 -22.53
N PHE A 118 -3.86 13.12 -23.08
CA PHE A 118 -3.87 11.88 -23.84
C PHE A 118 -2.57 11.09 -23.65
N PHE A 119 -2.62 9.78 -23.82
CA PHE A 119 -1.45 8.92 -23.95
C PHE A 119 -1.31 8.45 -25.40
N LEU A 120 -0.20 8.77 -26.06
CA LEU A 120 0.08 8.25 -27.41
C LEU A 120 0.75 6.88 -27.30
N ASN A 121 -0.01 5.81 -27.54
CA ASN A 121 0.50 4.46 -27.38
C ASN A 121 1.53 4.11 -28.47
N LYS A 122 2.70 3.65 -28.04
CA LYS A 122 3.80 3.27 -28.94
C LYS A 122 3.49 2.05 -29.80
N ALA A 123 2.63 1.15 -29.33
CA ALA A 123 2.38 -0.13 -29.98
C ALA A 123 1.50 -0.01 -31.23
N ASP A 124 0.44 0.80 -31.16
CA ASP A 124 -0.53 0.99 -32.25
C ASP A 124 -0.50 2.41 -32.85
N GLY A 125 0.19 3.36 -32.20
CA GLY A 125 0.27 4.74 -32.64
C GLY A 125 -1.02 5.54 -32.40
N ILE A 126 -1.91 5.07 -31.53
CA ILE A 126 -3.21 5.71 -31.24
C ILE A 126 -3.10 6.60 -30.00
N LEU A 127 -3.79 7.74 -30.07
CA LEU A 127 -3.94 8.72 -29.00
C LEU A 127 -5.17 8.38 -28.14
N TYR A 128 -4.93 7.98 -26.89
CA TYR A 128 -5.97 7.59 -25.93
C TYR A 128 -6.24 8.71 -24.92
N GLY A 129 -7.49 9.12 -24.75
CA GLY A 129 -7.85 10.16 -23.78
C GLY A 129 -7.60 9.72 -22.34
N ILE A 130 -6.93 10.56 -21.56
CA ILE A 130 -6.71 10.36 -20.12
C ILE A 130 -7.88 11.04 -19.39
N GLY A 131 -8.62 10.25 -18.61
CA GLY A 131 -9.70 10.71 -17.72
C GLY A 131 -9.28 10.53 -16.26
N ASP A 132 -10.26 10.23 -15.39
CA ASP A 132 -9.95 9.76 -14.04
C ASP A 132 -9.21 8.41 -14.06
N TYR A 133 -8.58 8.06 -12.94
CA TYR A 133 -7.80 6.84 -12.77
C TYR A 133 -8.62 5.59 -13.06
N ASN A 134 -9.88 5.52 -12.64
CA ASN A 134 -10.72 4.34 -12.87
C ASN A 134 -10.99 4.13 -14.36
N TYR A 135 -11.30 5.20 -15.09
CA TYR A 135 -11.44 5.18 -16.53
C TYR A 135 -10.11 4.79 -17.19
N PHE A 136 -9.02 5.47 -16.83
CA PHE A 136 -7.69 5.23 -17.41
C PHE A 136 -7.23 3.78 -17.18
N TYR A 137 -7.35 3.28 -15.96
CA TYR A 137 -6.98 1.92 -15.61
C TYR A 137 -7.83 0.87 -16.34
N ASN A 138 -9.15 1.02 -16.35
CA ASN A 138 -10.03 0.00 -16.92
C ASN A 138 -10.09 0.02 -18.45
N GLN A 139 -10.10 1.20 -19.07
CA GLN A 139 -10.26 1.34 -20.52
C GLN A 139 -8.93 1.33 -21.27
N ILE A 140 -7.85 1.75 -20.62
CA ILE A 140 -6.54 1.89 -21.26
C ILE A 140 -5.56 0.91 -20.62
N GLY A 141 -5.30 1.03 -19.32
CA GLY A 141 -4.35 0.18 -18.58
C GLY A 141 -4.57 -1.32 -18.82
N LYS A 142 -5.76 -1.84 -18.51
CA LYS A 142 -6.06 -3.28 -18.68
C LYS A 142 -6.06 -3.77 -20.13
N VAL A 143 -6.31 -2.88 -21.08
CA VAL A 143 -6.54 -3.23 -22.49
C VAL A 143 -5.25 -3.18 -23.29
N ILE A 144 -4.45 -2.11 -23.14
CA ILE A 144 -3.28 -1.86 -23.98
C ILE A 144 -1.93 -2.00 -23.24
N ALA A 145 -1.92 -2.05 -21.91
CA ALA A 145 -0.66 -2.15 -21.18
C ALA A 145 0.01 -3.51 -21.39
N ALA A 146 1.34 -3.49 -21.46
CA ALA A 146 2.13 -4.71 -21.51
C ALA A 146 2.09 -5.42 -20.15
N ARG A 147 1.76 -6.72 -20.15
CA ARG A 147 1.74 -7.54 -18.92
C ARG A 147 3.15 -8.00 -18.58
N ILE A 148 3.64 -7.68 -17.39
CA ILE A 148 4.97 -8.11 -16.94
C ILE A 148 4.95 -8.62 -15.50
N ASN A 149 5.95 -9.43 -15.16
CA ASN A 149 6.19 -9.90 -13.79
C ASN A 149 7.12 -8.93 -13.02
N ASP A 150 7.23 -9.15 -11.71
CA ASP A 150 8.03 -8.28 -10.85
C ASP A 150 9.52 -8.37 -11.15
N SER A 151 9.99 -9.51 -11.66
CA SER A 151 11.39 -9.72 -12.01
C SER A 151 11.84 -8.77 -13.13
N LEU A 152 11.00 -8.57 -14.14
CA LEU A 152 11.27 -7.61 -15.22
C LEU A 152 11.08 -6.17 -14.73
N LEU A 153 10.01 -5.90 -13.98
CA LEU A 153 9.69 -4.54 -13.51
C LEU A 153 10.77 -3.98 -12.57
N ARG A 154 11.39 -4.83 -11.72
CA ARG A 154 12.48 -4.45 -10.82
C ARG A 154 13.77 -4.04 -11.52
N GLN A 155 13.95 -4.40 -12.80
CA GLN A 155 15.10 -3.93 -13.58
C GLN A 155 14.98 -2.45 -13.93
N LEU A 156 13.77 -1.89 -13.84
CA LEU A 156 13.49 -0.48 -14.06
C LEU A 156 13.56 0.29 -12.74
N LYS A 157 14.33 1.37 -12.73
CA LYS A 157 14.42 2.29 -11.60
C LYS A 157 13.06 2.93 -11.34
N MET A 158 12.58 2.90 -10.11
CA MET A 158 11.35 3.61 -9.75
C MET A 158 11.62 5.11 -9.59
N ASN A 159 10.68 5.97 -10.01
CA ASN A 159 10.70 7.36 -9.60
C ASN A 159 10.38 7.43 -8.09
N THR A 160 11.35 7.84 -7.28
CA THR A 160 11.24 7.86 -5.82
C THR A 160 10.98 9.29 -5.33
N THR A 161 9.72 9.71 -5.36
CA THR A 161 9.25 10.86 -4.58
C THR A 161 8.07 10.40 -3.73
N GLU A 162 8.37 10.14 -2.45
CA GLU A 162 7.39 9.99 -1.36
C GLU A 162 6.40 8.82 -1.43
N SER A 163 6.59 7.86 -2.35
CA SER A 163 5.83 6.60 -2.40
C SER A 163 6.75 5.39 -2.23
N TYR A 164 6.20 4.30 -1.71
CA TYR A 164 6.91 3.03 -1.57
C TYR A 164 6.99 2.30 -2.92
N ASP A 165 7.94 1.37 -3.07
CA ASP A 165 7.97 0.51 -4.25
C ASP A 165 7.06 -0.71 -4.06
N PRO A 166 5.89 -0.80 -4.72
CA PRO A 166 5.01 -1.96 -4.61
C PRO A 166 5.55 -3.26 -5.21
N THR A 167 6.73 -3.25 -5.84
CA THR A 167 7.45 -4.47 -6.24
C THR A 167 8.50 -4.91 -5.22
N PHE A 168 8.61 -4.17 -4.12
CA PHE A 168 9.50 -4.51 -3.02
C PHE A 168 9.18 -5.92 -2.53
N TYR A 169 10.22 -6.75 -2.45
CA TYR A 169 10.10 -8.16 -2.07
C TYR A 169 10.99 -8.52 -0.87
N GLY A 170 11.47 -7.51 -0.14
CA GLY A 170 12.26 -7.70 1.07
C GLY A 170 11.42 -7.72 2.34
N ILE A 171 12.12 -7.80 3.47
CA ILE A 171 11.58 -7.58 4.80
C ILE A 171 12.52 -6.57 5.44
N ALA A 172 12.03 -5.52 6.05
CA ALA A 172 12.86 -4.56 6.78
C ALA A 172 12.75 -4.83 8.28
N TYR A 173 13.86 -4.81 9.00
CA TYR A 173 13.82 -4.87 10.46
C TYR A 173 14.92 -4.01 11.08
N ALA A 174 14.65 -3.54 12.29
CA ALA A 174 15.59 -2.80 13.10
C ALA A 174 15.33 -3.03 14.60
N LYS A 175 16.39 -2.85 15.39
CA LYS A 175 16.39 -2.79 16.85
C LYS A 175 17.03 -1.48 17.28
N TYR A 176 16.40 -0.77 18.19
CA TYR A 176 16.79 0.58 18.61
C TYR A 176 16.74 0.67 20.13
N ASP A 177 17.86 1.03 20.78
CA ASP A 177 17.94 1.13 22.25
C ASP A 177 17.39 2.48 22.80
N GLY A 178 17.14 3.45 21.91
CA GLY A 178 16.76 4.82 22.26
C GLY A 178 17.81 5.86 21.89
N GLU A 179 19.00 5.42 21.51
CA GLU A 179 20.10 6.27 21.05
C GLU A 179 20.63 5.77 19.69
N ASN A 180 20.88 4.47 19.57
CA ASN A 180 21.52 3.83 18.42
C ASN A 180 20.69 2.66 17.87
N ILE A 181 20.77 2.45 16.55
CA ILE A 181 20.29 1.22 15.92
C ILE A 181 21.31 0.11 16.24
N THR A 182 20.94 -0.84 17.08
CA THR A 182 21.83 -1.91 17.56
C THR A 182 21.82 -3.13 16.65
N SER A 183 20.77 -3.30 15.85
CA SER A 183 20.67 -4.34 14.82
C SER A 183 19.73 -3.89 13.71
N ALA A 184 20.09 -4.13 12.47
CA ALA A 184 19.28 -3.82 11.30
C ALA A 184 19.72 -4.67 10.11
N ASN A 185 18.82 -4.89 9.16
CA ASN A 185 19.20 -5.50 7.88
C ASN A 185 19.36 -4.47 6.77
N LYS A 186 19.82 -4.92 5.60
CA LYS A 186 20.02 -4.07 4.41
C LYS A 186 18.77 -3.31 3.92
N TYR A 187 17.57 -3.66 4.38
CA TYR A 187 16.30 -3.01 3.99
C TYR A 187 15.72 -2.12 5.07
N SER A 188 16.39 -1.97 6.23
CA SER A 188 15.92 -1.18 7.37
C SER A 188 15.61 0.28 7.04
N GLN A 189 16.23 0.80 5.98
CA GLN A 189 16.14 2.17 5.45
C GLN A 189 15.25 2.30 4.20
N SER A 190 14.59 1.22 3.77
CA SER A 190 13.61 1.22 2.68
C SER A 190 12.32 1.90 3.12
N VAL A 191 11.76 2.74 2.26
CA VAL A 191 10.45 3.39 2.46
C VAL A 191 9.36 2.35 2.19
N LEU A 192 8.57 2.04 3.21
CA LEU A 192 7.56 0.98 3.18
C LEU A 192 6.25 1.48 3.79
N PRO A 193 5.09 0.96 3.32
CA PRO A 193 3.81 1.30 3.90
C PRO A 193 3.74 0.87 5.35
N LEU A 194 3.17 1.74 6.18
CA LEU A 194 3.05 1.55 7.63
C LEU A 194 1.85 0.69 8.00
N ALA A 195 0.80 0.71 7.19
CA ALA A 195 -0.53 0.29 7.60
C ALA A 195 -0.89 0.93 8.97
N SER A 196 -1.60 0.18 9.82
CA SER A 196 -2.03 0.65 11.15
C SER A 196 -0.93 0.98 12.16
N LEU A 197 0.35 0.83 11.82
CA LEU A 197 1.42 1.47 12.61
C LEU A 197 1.25 3.00 12.65
N SER A 198 0.62 3.58 11.61
CA SER A 198 0.30 5.02 11.54
C SER A 198 -0.43 5.55 12.79
N LYS A 199 -1.26 4.72 13.43
CA LYS A 199 -2.03 5.10 14.63
C LYS A 199 -1.15 5.44 15.84
N VAL A 200 0.12 5.00 15.85
CA VAL A 200 1.08 5.42 16.88
C VAL A 200 1.38 6.92 16.75
N MET A 201 1.58 7.43 15.53
CA MET A 201 1.75 8.87 15.30
C MET A 201 0.46 9.64 15.59
N THR A 202 -0.70 9.10 15.18
CA THR A 202 -2.02 9.67 15.48
C THR A 202 -2.23 9.85 16.97
N ALA A 203 -1.88 8.83 17.76
CA ALA A 203 -1.94 8.91 19.21
C ALA A 203 -1.06 10.05 19.76
N MET A 204 0.18 10.18 19.29
CA MET A 204 1.07 11.26 19.72
C MET A 204 0.52 12.65 19.39
N VAL A 205 -0.08 12.84 18.20
CA VAL A 205 -0.63 14.13 17.77
C VAL A 205 -1.92 14.45 18.53
N PHE A 206 -2.79 13.46 18.74
CA PHE A 206 -4.00 13.67 19.52
C PHE A 206 -3.67 14.10 20.96
N LEU A 207 -2.63 13.54 21.58
CA LEU A 207 -2.20 13.95 22.92
C LEU A 207 -1.66 15.39 23.02
N ASP A 208 -1.38 16.05 21.88
CA ASP A 208 -1.03 17.48 21.85
C ASP A 208 -2.26 18.40 21.80
N SER A 209 -3.47 17.85 21.58
CA SER A 209 -4.72 18.61 21.57
C SER A 209 -5.33 18.75 22.97
N GLU A 210 -6.25 19.69 23.13
CA GLU A 210 -7.09 19.81 24.33
C GLU A 210 -8.31 18.90 24.20
N PHE A 211 -8.53 18.05 25.20
CA PHE A 211 -9.66 17.12 25.26
C PHE A 211 -9.89 16.66 26.71
N ASP A 212 -11.06 16.07 26.99
CA ASP A 212 -11.36 15.38 28.23
C ASP A 212 -11.58 13.87 27.96
N TRP A 213 -10.88 13.02 28.72
CA TRP A 213 -10.98 11.57 28.59
C TRP A 213 -12.38 11.01 28.83
N ASP A 214 -13.16 11.67 29.69
CA ASP A 214 -14.51 11.26 30.08
C ASP A 214 -15.62 11.96 29.29
N GLU A 215 -15.27 12.91 28.40
CA GLU A 215 -16.20 13.52 27.47
C GLU A 215 -16.78 12.48 26.50
N GLU A 216 -18.08 12.60 26.23
CA GLU A 216 -18.79 11.79 25.25
C GLU A 216 -18.88 12.50 23.91
N VAL A 217 -18.52 11.81 22.84
CA VAL A 217 -18.79 12.23 21.46
C VAL A 217 -19.91 11.39 20.86
N THR A 218 -20.71 12.01 20.00
CA THR A 218 -21.79 11.33 19.27
C THR A 218 -21.29 10.93 17.89
N ILE A 219 -21.37 9.63 17.58
CA ILE A 219 -20.85 9.08 16.32
C ILE A 219 -21.74 9.49 15.14
N THR A 220 -21.09 9.96 14.08
CA THR A 220 -21.71 10.42 12.84
C THR A 220 -21.66 9.37 11.74
N GLN A 221 -22.41 9.57 10.66
CA GLN A 221 -22.39 8.69 9.49
C GLN A 221 -21.02 8.70 8.80
N ASP A 222 -20.43 9.88 8.62
CA ASP A 222 -19.11 10.04 7.97
C ASP A 222 -18.01 9.27 8.72
N GLU A 223 -18.08 9.19 10.04
CA GLU A 223 -17.12 8.43 10.86
C GLU A 223 -17.28 6.91 10.71
N ILE A 224 -18.51 6.43 10.52
CA ILE A 224 -18.78 5.02 10.23
C ILE A 224 -18.32 4.67 8.80
N ASP A 225 -18.54 5.57 7.84
CA ASP A 225 -18.23 5.35 6.43
C ASP A 225 -16.76 5.62 6.09
N TYR A 226 -16.01 6.32 6.95
CA TYR A 226 -14.60 6.66 6.72
C TYR A 226 -13.75 5.49 6.19
N PRO A 227 -13.79 4.26 6.75
CA PRO A 227 -12.97 3.17 6.23
C PRO A 227 -13.27 2.81 4.76
N CYS A 228 -14.52 3.00 4.32
CA CYS A 228 -14.96 2.76 2.95
C CYS A 228 -14.49 3.82 1.94
N THR A 229 -14.03 4.98 2.42
CA THR A 229 -13.56 6.07 1.53
C THR A 229 -12.18 5.75 0.93
N LEU A 230 -11.40 4.87 1.57
CA LEU A 230 -10.04 4.53 1.17
C LEU A 230 -9.85 3.04 0.84
N GLN A 231 -10.75 2.17 1.31
CA GLN A 231 -10.69 0.72 1.11
C GLN A 231 -12.08 0.16 0.82
N LEU A 232 -12.14 -1.07 0.29
CA LEU A 232 -13.43 -1.75 0.08
C LEU A 232 -14.13 -2.03 1.42
N CYS A 233 -15.39 -1.61 1.52
CA CYS A 233 -16.22 -1.79 2.72
C CYS A 233 -16.20 -3.23 3.27
N GLY A 234 -16.17 -3.36 4.60
CA GLY A 234 -16.31 -4.64 5.30
C GLY A 234 -15.02 -5.45 5.49
N THR A 235 -13.85 -4.93 5.10
CA THR A 235 -12.56 -5.62 5.22
C THR A 235 -11.54 -4.90 6.11
N THR A 236 -11.97 -3.96 6.96
CA THR A 236 -11.07 -3.12 7.74
C THR A 236 -11.09 -3.41 9.25
N SER A 237 -10.21 -2.73 10.00
CA SER A 237 -10.13 -2.88 11.44
C SER A 237 -11.10 -1.93 12.13
N GLU A 238 -12.22 -2.47 12.63
CA GLU A 238 -13.31 -1.70 13.23
C GLU A 238 -13.67 -2.25 14.62
N ILE A 239 -14.38 -1.44 15.40
CA ILE A 239 -15.07 -1.85 16.64
C ILE A 239 -16.57 -1.59 16.44
N ASP A 240 -17.43 -2.22 17.23
CA ASP A 240 -18.88 -2.18 17.02
C ASP A 240 -19.50 -0.81 17.39
N LEU A 241 -19.25 0.22 16.58
CA LEU A 241 -19.84 1.55 16.67
C LEU A 241 -21.01 1.69 15.71
N ARG A 242 -22.03 2.44 16.11
CA ARG A 242 -23.18 2.78 15.27
C ARG A 242 -23.40 4.28 15.27
N VAL A 243 -24.01 4.78 14.19
CA VAL A 243 -24.41 6.19 14.09
C VAL A 243 -25.36 6.53 15.24
N GLY A 244 -25.07 7.66 15.91
CA GLY A 244 -25.80 8.15 17.06
C GLY A 244 -25.39 7.53 18.39
N ASP A 245 -24.46 6.58 18.42
CA ASP A 245 -23.87 6.14 19.69
C ASP A 245 -23.12 7.30 20.34
N ARG A 246 -23.26 7.45 21.66
CA ARG A 246 -22.38 8.29 22.48
C ARG A 246 -21.33 7.43 23.17
N ILE A 247 -20.07 7.82 23.03
CA ILE A 247 -18.90 7.08 23.47
C ILE A 247 -17.86 8.02 24.05
N LYS A 248 -17.14 7.56 25.08
CA LYS A 248 -16.09 8.36 25.72
C LYS A 248 -14.79 8.37 24.91
N ILE A 249 -14.05 9.47 25.00
CA ILE A 249 -12.72 9.60 24.36
C ILE A 249 -11.76 8.48 24.79
N LYS A 250 -11.74 8.10 26.07
CA LYS A 250 -10.89 7.00 26.56
C LYS A 250 -11.22 5.64 25.93
N ASP A 251 -12.48 5.39 25.59
CA ASP A 251 -12.91 4.12 25.01
C ASP A 251 -12.51 4.05 23.52
N LEU A 252 -12.65 5.17 22.80
CA LEU A 252 -12.14 5.33 21.44
C LEU A 252 -10.61 5.17 21.40
N TRP A 253 -9.90 5.74 22.37
CA TRP A 253 -8.45 5.64 22.48
C TRP A 253 -7.96 4.19 22.60
N VAL A 254 -8.57 3.42 23.52
CA VAL A 254 -8.26 1.98 23.66
C VAL A 254 -8.67 1.21 22.40
N GLY A 255 -9.83 1.51 21.81
CA GLY A 255 -10.27 0.92 20.54
C GLY A 255 -9.30 1.15 19.39
N MET A 256 -8.73 2.36 19.29
CA MET A 256 -7.75 2.74 18.27
C MET A 256 -6.44 1.95 18.44
N LEU A 257 -5.91 1.85 19.65
CA LEU A 257 -4.58 1.28 19.89
C LEU A 257 -4.58 -0.25 20.06
N ALA A 258 -5.58 -0.82 20.76
CA ALA A 258 -5.68 -2.26 21.00
C ALA A 258 -6.37 -3.01 19.83
N ALA A 259 -7.55 -2.58 19.43
CA ALA A 259 -8.28 -3.19 18.30
C ALA A 259 -7.93 -2.57 16.95
N SER A 260 -7.01 -1.62 16.89
CA SER A 260 -6.59 -1.00 15.63
C SER A 260 -7.73 -0.30 14.87
N SER A 261 -8.76 0.19 15.59
CA SER A 261 -9.97 0.78 15.02
C SER A 261 -9.67 1.98 14.12
N ASN A 262 -10.06 1.89 12.85
CA ASN A 262 -9.94 2.98 11.88
C ASN A 262 -10.92 4.12 12.18
N GLN A 263 -12.16 3.76 12.53
CA GLN A 263 -13.19 4.72 12.93
C GLN A 263 -12.71 5.53 14.13
N SER A 264 -12.16 4.87 15.17
CA SER A 264 -11.67 5.58 16.35
C SER A 264 -10.52 6.54 16.04
N ALA A 265 -9.63 6.19 15.12
CA ALA A 265 -8.56 7.10 14.70
C ALA A 265 -9.12 8.36 14.02
N TYR A 266 -10.14 8.20 13.18
CA TYR A 266 -10.80 9.31 12.50
C TYR A 266 -11.61 10.19 13.47
N ILE A 267 -12.40 9.57 14.35
CA ILE A 267 -13.19 10.28 15.38
C ILE A 267 -12.28 11.10 16.30
N LEU A 268 -11.18 10.50 16.80
CA LEU A 268 -10.22 11.22 17.65
C LEU A 268 -9.54 12.37 16.90
N ALA A 269 -9.19 12.18 15.62
CA ALA A 269 -8.64 13.24 14.80
C ALA A 269 -9.63 14.40 14.60
N ASN A 270 -10.91 14.12 14.35
CA ASN A 270 -11.96 15.14 14.26
C ASN A 270 -12.20 15.86 15.58
N HIS A 271 -12.13 15.11 16.70
CA HIS A 271 -12.33 15.67 18.03
C HIS A 271 -11.17 16.56 18.50
N SER A 272 -9.99 16.47 17.88
CA SER A 272 -8.79 17.26 18.24
C SER A 272 -8.92 18.79 18.14
N GLY A 273 -10.07 19.30 17.67
CA GLY A 273 -10.30 20.73 17.44
C GLY A 273 -9.67 21.26 16.13
N THR A 274 -9.13 20.37 15.29
CA THR A 274 -8.54 20.72 13.99
C THR A 274 -9.23 19.99 12.84
N SER A 275 -9.14 20.52 11.62
CA SER A 275 -9.59 19.78 10.43
C SER A 275 -8.71 18.55 10.21
N THR A 276 -9.24 17.52 9.54
CA THR A 276 -8.50 16.31 9.18
C THR A 276 -7.20 16.61 8.41
N GLU A 277 -7.26 17.55 7.47
CA GLU A 277 -6.09 18.04 6.73
C GLU A 277 -5.04 18.66 7.68
N SER A 278 -5.48 19.48 8.64
CA SER A 278 -4.59 20.10 9.63
C SER A 278 -4.01 19.06 10.60
N PHE A 279 -4.79 18.05 10.98
CA PHE A 279 -4.32 16.93 11.79
C PHE A 279 -3.20 16.16 11.08
N VAL A 280 -3.37 15.84 9.79
CA VAL A 280 -2.33 15.20 8.97
C VAL A 280 -1.10 16.10 8.81
N LYS A 281 -1.27 17.43 8.67
CA LYS A 281 -0.14 18.38 8.71
C LYS A 281 0.61 18.30 10.05
N ASN A 282 -0.10 18.17 11.17
CA ASN A 282 0.51 18.02 12.49
C ASN A 282 1.26 16.68 12.63
N MET A 283 0.76 15.58 12.08
CA MET A 283 1.49 14.30 12.01
C MET A 283 2.83 14.45 11.27
N ASN A 284 2.82 15.10 10.11
CA ASN A 284 4.05 15.35 9.34
C ASN A 284 4.97 16.39 9.99
N LYS A 285 4.41 17.39 10.69
CA LYS A 285 5.20 18.34 11.49
C LYS A 285 5.94 17.61 12.61
N LYS A 286 5.26 16.75 13.36
CA LYS A 286 5.87 15.94 14.42
C LYS A 286 6.94 14.98 13.86
N ALA A 287 6.72 14.38 12.69
CA ALA A 287 7.75 13.58 12.00
C ALA A 287 9.01 14.41 11.70
N LYS A 288 8.86 15.67 11.25
CA LYS A 288 9.99 16.59 11.01
C LYS A 288 10.70 16.99 12.32
N GLU A 289 9.96 17.23 13.39
CA GLU A 289 10.51 17.54 14.73
C GLU A 289 11.36 16.37 15.27
N LEU A 290 10.96 15.14 14.95
CA LEU A 290 11.74 13.91 15.24
C LEU A 290 12.90 13.66 14.26
N GLY A 291 13.12 14.55 13.28
CA GLY A 291 14.18 14.44 12.29
C GLY A 291 13.98 13.33 11.25
N LEU A 292 12.74 12.89 11.02
CA LEU A 292 12.40 11.79 10.13
C LEU A 292 12.23 12.32 8.70
N LYS A 293 13.13 11.92 7.80
CA LYS A 293 13.21 12.45 6.43
C LYS A 293 12.48 11.58 5.41
N LYS A 294 12.23 10.31 5.76
CA LYS A 294 11.61 9.29 4.89
C LYS A 294 10.24 8.85 5.39
N THR A 295 9.66 9.62 6.30
CA THR A 295 8.35 9.36 6.91
C THR A 295 7.34 10.40 6.41
N LYS A 296 6.20 9.92 5.92
CA LYS A 296 5.10 10.76 5.45
C LYS A 296 3.77 10.12 5.82
N PHE A 297 2.83 10.95 6.24
CA PHE A 297 1.44 10.58 6.49
C PHE A 297 0.52 11.36 5.55
N ILE A 298 -0.46 10.68 4.96
CA ILE A 298 -1.54 11.32 4.21
C ILE A 298 -2.89 11.19 4.92
N GLU A 299 -3.00 10.29 5.91
CA GLU A 299 -4.19 10.09 6.74
C GLU A 299 -3.83 9.48 8.12
N MET A 300 -4.78 9.47 9.06
CA MET A 300 -4.59 9.19 10.49
C MET A 300 -4.73 7.71 10.91
N SER A 301 -5.20 6.84 10.04
CA SER A 301 -5.54 5.45 10.37
C SER A 301 -4.52 4.43 9.84
N GLY A 302 -3.81 4.74 8.76
CA GLY A 302 -2.98 3.77 8.04
C GLY A 302 -3.76 2.87 7.09
N LEU A 303 -4.89 3.35 6.56
CA LEU A 303 -5.65 2.72 5.48
C LEU A 303 -5.04 3.00 4.10
N SER A 304 -4.28 4.08 3.97
CA SER A 304 -3.51 4.35 2.76
C SER A 304 -2.15 3.67 2.80
N ALA A 305 -1.76 3.08 1.66
CA ALA A 305 -0.41 2.57 1.47
C ALA A 305 0.65 3.70 1.35
N ASP A 306 0.21 4.94 1.14
CA ASP A 306 1.08 6.12 1.05
C ASP A 306 1.42 6.71 2.43
N ASN A 307 0.84 6.17 3.51
CA ASN A 307 1.43 6.34 4.84
C ASN A 307 2.68 5.48 4.93
N VAL A 308 3.86 6.11 4.88
CA VAL A 308 5.14 5.42 4.73
C VAL A 308 6.17 5.84 5.79
N SER A 309 7.10 4.95 6.08
CA SER A 309 8.31 5.22 6.88
C SER A 309 9.39 4.18 6.54
N THR A 310 10.48 4.19 7.30
CA THR A 310 11.46 3.09 7.32
C THR A 310 11.41 2.39 8.67
N ALA A 311 11.99 1.19 8.77
CA ALA A 311 12.06 0.49 10.06
C ALA A 311 12.83 1.32 11.10
N GLU A 312 13.94 1.96 10.70
CA GLU A 312 14.74 2.78 11.61
C GLU A 312 14.05 4.09 12.03
N GLU A 313 13.38 4.78 11.12
CA GLU A 313 12.65 6.01 11.46
C GLU A 313 11.43 5.72 12.32
N PHE A 314 10.68 4.66 11.99
CA PHE A 314 9.53 4.27 12.80
C PHE A 314 9.93 3.75 14.19
N ALA A 315 11.12 3.14 14.35
CA ALA A 315 11.62 2.78 15.67
C ALA A 315 11.76 4.01 16.59
N LYS A 316 12.13 5.18 16.04
CA LYS A 316 12.21 6.45 16.80
C LYS A 316 10.84 7.00 17.16
N ILE A 317 9.86 6.89 16.25
CA ILE A 317 8.45 7.20 16.55
C ILE A 317 7.98 6.34 17.73
N ALA A 318 8.17 5.03 17.64
CA ALA A 318 7.75 4.10 18.66
C ALA A 318 8.46 4.33 20.00
N LYS A 319 9.77 4.65 20.01
CA LYS A 319 10.48 5.02 21.25
C LYS A 319 9.83 6.20 21.94
N THR A 320 9.53 7.25 21.17
CA THR A 320 8.94 8.48 21.70
C THR A 320 7.50 8.24 22.17
N ALA A 321 6.68 7.59 21.34
CA ALA A 321 5.28 7.31 21.65
C ALA A 321 5.13 6.40 22.87
N PHE A 322 5.90 5.30 22.91
CA PHE A 322 5.79 4.33 23.98
C PHE A 322 6.41 4.82 25.29
N ALA A 323 7.14 5.94 25.33
CA ALA A 323 7.54 6.56 26.61
C ALA A 323 6.33 7.12 27.38
N ASP A 324 5.23 7.45 26.69
CA ASP A 324 3.98 7.90 27.31
C ASP A 324 3.14 6.69 27.77
N LEU A 325 2.86 6.62 29.08
CA LEU A 325 2.08 5.53 29.66
C LEU A 325 0.66 5.44 29.08
N ARG A 326 0.06 6.58 28.67
CA ARG A 326 -1.28 6.61 28.07
C ARG A 326 -1.31 5.83 26.76
N ILE A 327 -0.22 5.85 25.99
CA ILE A 327 -0.07 5.06 24.76
C ILE A 327 0.31 3.61 25.10
N ALA A 328 1.32 3.42 25.96
CA ALA A 328 1.83 2.09 26.29
C ALA A 328 0.72 1.19 26.86
N ASP A 329 -0.02 1.68 27.87
CA ASP A 329 -1.08 0.92 28.55
C ASP A 329 -2.24 0.58 27.61
N ALA A 330 -2.63 1.53 26.74
CA ALA A 330 -3.68 1.29 25.75
C ALA A 330 -3.27 0.23 24.72
N THR A 331 -1.99 0.18 24.33
CA THR A 331 -1.50 -0.87 23.42
C THR A 331 -1.32 -2.24 24.07
N GLY A 332 -1.08 -2.28 25.39
CA GLY A 332 -0.91 -3.50 26.18
C GLY A 332 -2.22 -4.13 26.68
N SER A 333 -3.31 -3.37 26.67
CA SER A 333 -4.64 -3.82 27.11
C SER A 333 -5.10 -5.05 26.33
N THR A 334 -5.30 -6.20 26.98
CA THR A 334 -5.63 -7.48 26.32
C THR A 334 -7.07 -7.53 25.83
N ASN A 335 -8.02 -7.25 26.73
CA ASN A 335 -9.44 -7.12 26.46
C ASN A 335 -9.96 -5.89 27.22
N TYR A 336 -10.81 -5.10 26.60
CA TYR A 336 -11.40 -3.92 27.19
C TYR A 336 -12.88 -3.84 26.83
N THR A 337 -13.76 -3.75 27.82
CA THR A 337 -15.20 -3.68 27.60
C THR A 337 -15.73 -2.39 28.17
N PHE A 338 -16.52 -1.68 27.37
CA PHE A 338 -17.17 -0.44 27.76
C PHE A 338 -18.62 -0.43 27.26
N ASN A 339 -19.35 0.59 27.69
CA ASN A 339 -20.75 0.78 27.37
C ASN A 339 -20.91 2.02 26.49
N VAL A 340 -21.63 1.89 25.38
CA VAL A 340 -22.08 3.03 24.56
C VAL A 340 -23.53 3.35 24.89
N ILE A 341 -23.90 4.63 24.84
CA ILE A 341 -25.30 5.05 24.92
C ILE A 341 -25.84 5.17 23.49
N GLN A 342 -26.79 4.33 23.14
CA GLN A 342 -27.40 4.30 21.82
C GLN A 342 -28.32 5.52 21.61
N SER A 343 -28.66 5.82 20.36
CA SER A 343 -29.53 6.95 19.98
C SER A 343 -30.91 6.93 20.64
N ASN A 344 -31.41 5.75 21.00
CA ASN A 344 -32.68 5.58 21.74
C ASN A 344 -32.54 5.71 23.27
N GLY A 345 -31.35 6.08 23.78
CA GLY A 345 -31.05 6.25 25.19
C GLY A 345 -30.70 4.97 25.96
N THR A 346 -30.77 3.80 25.31
CA THR A 346 -30.39 2.52 25.95
C THR A 346 -28.90 2.26 25.85
N THR A 347 -28.35 1.42 26.73
CA THR A 347 -26.92 1.09 26.75
C THR A 347 -26.62 -0.21 26.02
N ARG A 348 -25.48 -0.26 25.32
CA ARG A 348 -24.95 -1.47 24.68
C ARG A 348 -23.49 -1.69 25.08
N SER A 349 -23.15 -2.92 25.41
CA SER A 349 -21.77 -3.31 25.73
C SER A 349 -20.97 -3.56 24.44
N VAL A 350 -19.77 -2.99 24.34
CA VAL A 350 -18.82 -3.17 23.25
C VAL A 350 -17.52 -3.72 23.83
N THR A 351 -17.03 -4.81 23.23
CA THR A 351 -15.77 -5.46 23.63
C THR A 351 -14.71 -5.24 22.57
N VAL A 352 -13.58 -4.68 23.01
CA VAL A 352 -12.36 -4.46 22.25
C VAL A 352 -11.36 -5.56 22.61
N ASN A 353 -10.96 -6.29 21.58
CA ASN A 353 -10.03 -7.40 21.65
C ASN A 353 -8.70 -6.98 21.03
N ASN A 354 -7.59 -7.14 21.75
CA ASN A 354 -6.29 -6.71 21.24
C ASN A 354 -5.82 -7.60 20.10
N ARG A 355 -5.56 -7.02 18.93
CA ARG A 355 -5.14 -7.79 17.74
C ARG A 355 -3.69 -8.30 17.82
N ASN A 356 -2.93 -7.88 18.83
CA ASN A 356 -1.52 -8.19 18.99
C ASN A 356 -1.27 -9.47 19.83
N TYR A 357 -2.23 -10.38 20.01
CA TYR A 357 -2.08 -11.55 20.90
C TYR A 357 -0.73 -12.28 20.82
N SER A 358 -0.23 -12.55 19.61
CA SER A 358 1.08 -13.22 19.43
C SER A 358 2.29 -12.35 19.78
N LEU A 359 2.18 -11.02 19.69
CA LEU A 359 3.19 -10.10 20.18
C LEU A 359 3.09 -9.95 21.70
N LEU A 360 1.88 -9.85 22.26
CA LEU A 360 1.66 -9.77 23.71
C LEU A 360 2.19 -11.00 24.45
N ALA A 361 2.10 -12.18 23.83
CA ALA A 361 2.70 -13.41 24.35
C ALA A 361 4.24 -13.32 24.51
N MET A 362 4.89 -12.37 23.83
CA MET A 362 6.33 -12.10 23.97
C MET A 362 6.64 -11.18 25.17
N GLY A 363 5.64 -10.72 25.93
CA GLY A 363 5.79 -9.83 27.08
C GLY A 363 6.41 -8.46 26.79
N PRO A 364 6.00 -7.72 25.72
CA PRO A 364 6.41 -6.34 25.54
C PRO A 364 5.66 -5.41 26.51
N ARG A 365 6.23 -4.25 26.82
CA ARG A 365 5.50 -3.19 27.55
C ARG A 365 4.49 -2.48 26.65
N ALA A 366 4.82 -2.33 25.37
CA ALA A 366 3.95 -1.70 24.37
C ALA A 366 4.09 -2.40 23.01
N SER A 367 3.04 -2.41 22.20
CA SER A 367 3.08 -3.04 20.89
C SER A 367 2.09 -2.46 19.89
N LYS A 368 2.44 -2.45 18.61
CA LYS A 368 1.48 -2.19 17.54
C LYS A 368 1.75 -3.07 16.34
N SER A 369 0.70 -3.63 15.76
CA SER A 369 0.76 -4.29 14.46
C SER A 369 -0.02 -3.53 13.39
N GLY A 370 0.27 -3.82 12.13
CA GLY A 370 -0.46 -3.32 10.98
C GLY A 370 -0.43 -4.31 9.82
N TYR A 371 -1.51 -4.31 9.03
CA TYR A 371 -1.59 -5.08 7.80
C TYR A 371 -2.35 -4.32 6.73
N LEU A 372 -1.78 -4.31 5.53
CA LEU A 372 -2.42 -4.00 4.24
C LEU A 372 -1.84 -5.00 3.24
N VAL A 373 -2.48 -5.18 2.09
CA VAL A 373 -1.91 -6.00 1.00
C VAL A 373 -0.56 -5.43 0.57
N GLU A 374 -0.45 -4.10 0.55
CA GLU A 374 0.70 -3.31 0.18
C GLU A 374 1.80 -3.32 1.24
N ALA A 375 1.40 -3.28 2.52
CA ALA A 375 2.32 -3.24 3.66
C ALA A 375 2.81 -4.63 4.07
N GLN A 376 2.10 -5.68 3.67
CA GLN A 376 2.17 -7.00 4.30
C GLN A 376 2.00 -6.86 5.82
N ARG A 377 2.65 -7.70 6.64
CA ARG A 377 2.52 -7.65 8.12
C ARG A 377 3.64 -6.84 8.73
N ASN A 378 3.28 -5.74 9.37
CA ASN A 378 4.16 -4.90 10.16
C ASN A 378 3.92 -5.14 11.65
N ALA A 379 4.98 -5.02 12.45
CA ALA A 379 4.88 -4.95 13.91
C ALA A 379 6.03 -4.15 14.52
N VAL A 380 5.71 -3.44 15.58
CA VAL A 380 6.68 -2.84 16.50
C VAL A 380 6.33 -3.23 17.93
N ILE A 381 7.35 -3.48 18.73
CA ILE A 381 7.22 -3.68 20.18
C ILE A 381 8.26 -2.84 20.91
N GLU A 382 7.96 -2.51 22.16
CA GLU A 382 8.97 -2.10 23.13
C GLU A 382 9.12 -3.18 24.19
N LYS A 383 10.35 -3.60 24.43
CA LYS A 383 10.70 -4.55 25.48
C LYS A 383 12.07 -4.23 26.05
N ASN A 384 12.16 -4.15 27.38
CA ASN A 384 13.40 -3.92 28.13
C ASN A 384 14.13 -2.61 27.74
N GLY A 385 13.40 -1.56 27.41
CA GLY A 385 13.94 -0.27 26.98
C GLY A 385 14.21 -0.18 25.48
N GLU A 386 14.16 -1.31 24.75
CA GLU A 386 14.50 -1.40 23.33
C GLU A 386 13.24 -1.49 22.46
N ILE A 387 13.28 -0.80 21.32
CA ILE A 387 12.28 -0.89 20.27
C ILE A 387 12.72 -1.93 19.25
N ILE A 388 11.82 -2.86 18.93
CA ILE A 388 12.05 -3.90 17.93
C ILE A 388 10.95 -3.80 16.89
N ILE A 389 11.32 -3.69 15.63
CA ILE A 389 10.40 -3.51 14.52
C ILE A 389 10.72 -4.45 13.36
N ALA A 390 9.67 -5.00 12.78
CA ALA A 390 9.71 -5.76 11.53
C ALA A 390 8.60 -5.24 10.61
N MET A 391 8.94 -4.98 9.35
CA MET A 391 8.05 -4.46 8.33
C MET A 391 8.08 -5.34 7.09
N HIS A 392 6.94 -5.41 6.40
CA HIS A 392 6.76 -6.15 5.16
C HIS A 392 6.95 -7.67 5.27
N CYS A 393 6.53 -8.28 6.40
CA CYS A 393 6.59 -9.72 6.58
C CYS A 393 5.40 -10.42 5.91
N TYR A 394 5.65 -11.47 5.13
CA TYR A 394 4.62 -12.16 4.35
C TYR A 394 3.68 -13.03 5.19
N SER A 395 4.11 -13.46 6.38
CA SER A 395 3.30 -14.28 7.29
C SER A 395 3.46 -13.84 8.75
N LEU A 396 2.50 -14.22 9.60
CA LEU A 396 2.59 -13.98 11.04
C LEU A 396 3.79 -14.72 11.65
N ASP A 397 4.05 -15.95 11.21
CA ASP A 397 5.18 -16.75 11.70
C ASP A 397 6.51 -16.10 11.35
N GLN A 398 6.67 -15.60 10.13
CA GLN A 398 7.88 -14.90 9.71
C GLN A 398 8.10 -13.62 10.53
N ARG A 399 7.04 -12.81 10.69
CA ARG A 399 7.06 -11.61 11.52
C ARG A 399 7.48 -11.93 12.96
N ASN A 400 6.82 -12.91 13.57
CA ASN A 400 7.04 -13.27 14.96
C ASN A 400 8.45 -13.87 15.16
N SER A 401 8.93 -14.67 14.21
CA SER A 401 10.29 -15.24 14.26
C SER A 401 11.36 -14.15 14.23
N ILE A 402 11.20 -13.13 13.37
CA ILE A 402 12.13 -12.00 13.30
C ILE A 402 12.14 -11.22 14.62
N ILE A 403 10.98 -10.87 15.17
CA ILE A 403 10.88 -10.16 16.44
C ILE A 403 11.51 -10.99 17.58
N SER A 404 11.17 -12.27 17.70
CA SER A 404 11.75 -13.17 18.72
C SER A 404 13.27 -13.29 18.60
N ASN A 405 13.80 -13.40 17.39
CA ASN A 405 15.24 -13.46 17.17
C ASN A 405 15.93 -12.16 17.60
N LEU A 406 15.34 -10.99 17.32
CA LEU A 406 15.89 -9.69 17.74
C LEU A 406 15.81 -9.48 19.27
N ILE A 407 14.79 -10.02 19.93
CA ILE A 407 14.72 -10.06 21.39
C ILE A 407 15.89 -10.87 21.93
N ASN A 408 16.11 -12.07 21.40
CA ASN A 408 17.09 -13.04 21.93
C ASN A 408 18.55 -12.73 21.54
N ALA A 409 18.76 -12.01 20.44
CA ALA A 409 20.11 -11.65 19.97
C ALA A 409 20.88 -10.77 20.98
N GLY A 410 20.17 -10.06 21.88
CA GLY A 410 20.79 -9.31 22.98
C GLY A 410 21.03 -10.13 24.26
N SER A 411 20.31 -11.24 24.47
CA SER A 411 20.42 -12.05 25.70
C SER A 411 21.57 -13.06 25.70
N LEU A 412 22.19 -13.33 24.54
CA LEU A 412 23.32 -14.27 24.43
C LEU A 412 24.69 -13.66 24.74
N ALA A 413 24.76 -12.37 25.11
CA ALA A 413 25.99 -11.68 25.50
C ALA A 413 26.25 -11.63 27.03
N LEU A 414 25.43 -12.31 27.85
CA LEU A 414 25.53 -12.27 29.32
C LEU A 414 25.43 -13.65 30.00
N ALA A 415 25.94 -14.69 29.37
CA ALA A 415 26.27 -15.94 30.06
C ALA A 415 27.79 -16.15 29.95
N ASN A 416 28.47 -15.95 31.09
CA ASN A 416 29.92 -16.08 31.29
C ASN A 416 30.51 -17.38 30.75
#